data_AF-A0A7C3SWF9-F1
#
_entry.id   AF-A0A7C3SWF9-F1
#
_cell.length_a   1.000
_cell.length_b   1.000
_cell.length_c   1.000
_cell.angle_alpha   90.00
_cell.angle_beta   90.00
_cell.angle_gamma   90.00
#
_symmetry.space_group_name_H-M   'P 1'
#
loop_
_entity.id
_entity.type
_entity.pdbx_description
1 polymer ?
#
loop_
_entity_poly.entity_id
_entity_poly.type
_entity_poly.pdbx_seq_one_letter_code
_entity_poly.pdbx_strand_id
1 'polypeptide(L)'
;MIYLSSSLYIIGPLSVAAMLILLMSLSRRLGEALETPPYYRFFGVAVVFFLLPLPVSWALLMLKAWGLPEPDPHTGLAIKLVVASIPMTIAISFALPTVARYWSWIWGELRGPRGEEGEDEQAG
;
A
#
# COMPACT_ATOMS: atom_id res chain seq x y z
N MET A 1 -4.90 -9.39 28.57
CA MET A 1 -4.58 -8.20 27.76
C MET A 1 -3.42 -8.41 26.77
N ILE A 2 -2.38 -9.18 27.10
CA ILE A 2 -1.20 -9.41 26.22
C ILE A 2 -1.56 -10.07 24.87
N TYR A 3 -2.49 -11.02 24.85
CA TYR A 3 -2.92 -11.69 23.62
C TYR A 3 -3.68 -10.77 22.65
N LEU A 4 -4.50 -9.84 23.16
CA LEU A 4 -5.27 -8.92 22.32
C LEU A 4 -4.36 -7.94 21.57
N SER A 5 -3.36 -7.42 22.28
CA SER A 5 -2.34 -6.52 21.71
C SER A 5 -1.46 -7.22 20.67
N SER A 6 -1.13 -8.50 20.90
CA SER A 6 -0.33 -9.31 19.97
C SER A 6 -1.10 -9.63 18.69
N SER A 7 -2.40 -9.94 18.79
CA SER A 7 -3.26 -10.19 17.63
C SER A 7 -3.45 -8.94 16.78
N LEU A 8 -3.67 -7.77 17.38
CA LEU A 8 -3.77 -6.50 16.63
C LEU A 8 -2.48 -6.17 15.87
N TYR A 9 -1.33 -6.51 16.42
CA TYR A 9 -0.03 -6.25 15.81
C TYR A 9 0.18 -7.03 14.50
N ILE A 10 -0.46 -8.19 14.37
CA ILE A 10 -0.38 -9.04 13.16
C ILE A 10 -1.56 -8.74 12.23
N ILE A 11 -2.77 -8.67 12.78
CA ILE A 11 -4.00 -8.47 12.00
C ILE A 11 -4.01 -7.10 11.31
N GLY A 12 -3.53 -6.05 11.97
CA GLY A 12 -3.49 -4.70 11.42
C GLY A 12 -2.71 -4.62 10.10
N PRO A 13 -1.41 -4.95 10.09
CA PRO A 13 -0.62 -4.98 8.88
C PRO A 13 -1.17 -5.95 7.83
N LEU A 14 -1.64 -7.12 8.25
CA LEU A 14 -2.19 -8.11 7.33
C LEU A 14 -3.45 -7.60 6.61
N SER A 15 -4.33 -6.90 7.33
CA SER A 15 -5.56 -6.29 6.79
C SER A 15 -5.23 -5.18 5.79
N VAL A 16 -4.26 -4.31 6.11
CA VAL A 16 -3.82 -3.25 5.20
C VAL A 16 -3.15 -3.83 3.95
N ALA A 17 -2.31 -4.85 4.11
CA ALA A 17 -1.71 -5.56 2.98
C ALA A 17 -2.77 -6.22 2.09
N ALA A 18 -3.77 -6.87 2.67
CA ALA A 18 -4.90 -7.44 1.92
C ALA A 18 -5.67 -6.35 1.18
N MET A 19 -5.92 -5.20 1.81
CA MET A 19 -6.57 -4.07 1.15
C MET A 19 -5.75 -3.54 -0.03
N LEU A 20 -4.43 -3.38 0.12
CA LEU A 20 -3.55 -2.96 -0.98
C LEU A 20 -3.53 -3.98 -2.13
N ILE A 21 -3.58 -5.28 -1.84
CA ILE A 21 -3.67 -6.34 -2.85
C ILE A 21 -5.01 -6.27 -3.59
N LEU A 22 -6.12 -6.04 -2.87
CA LEU A 22 -7.43 -5.85 -3.48
C LEU A 22 -7.46 -4.63 -4.40
N LEU A 23 -6.89 -3.50 -3.95
CA LEU A 23 -6.73 -2.32 -4.79
C LEU A 23 -5.88 -2.61 -6.03
N MET A 24 -4.77 -3.33 -5.89
CA MET A 24 -3.93 -3.74 -7.01
C MET A 24 -4.69 -4.59 -8.04
N SER A 25 -5.47 -5.57 -7.58
CA SER A 25 -6.31 -6.42 -8.43
C SER A 25 -7.38 -5.59 -9.15
N LEU A 26 -8.04 -4.68 -8.43
CA LEU A 26 -9.04 -3.79 -9.01
C LEU A 26 -8.43 -2.88 -10.07
N SER A 27 -7.30 -2.22 -9.76
CA SER A 27 -6.58 -1.34 -10.68
C SER A 27 -6.05 -2.08 -11.90
N ARG A 28 -5.67 -3.35 -11.77
CA ARG A 28 -5.27 -4.18 -12.91
C ARG A 28 -6.45 -4.46 -13.83
N ARG A 29 -7.60 -4.89 -13.29
CA ARG A 29 -8.78 -5.22 -14.10
C ARG A 29 -9.35 -3.99 -14.81
N LEU A 30 -9.47 -2.86 -14.12
CA LEU A 30 -9.86 -1.62 -14.78
C LEU A 30 -8.81 -1.18 -15.79
N GLY A 31 -7.51 -1.34 -15.47
CA GLY A 31 -6.45 -0.91 -16.38
C GLY A 31 -6.41 -1.71 -17.68
N GLU A 32 -6.69 -3.01 -17.62
CA GLU A 32 -6.90 -3.88 -18.79
C GLU A 32 -8.16 -3.49 -19.57
N ALA A 33 -9.25 -3.08 -18.91
CA ALA A 33 -10.48 -2.64 -19.56
C ALA A 33 -10.38 -1.26 -20.24
N LEU A 34 -9.45 -0.42 -19.77
CA LEU A 34 -9.30 0.98 -20.18
C LEU A 34 -7.97 1.26 -20.91
N GLU A 35 -7.22 0.22 -21.28
CA GLU A 35 -5.90 0.30 -21.94
C GLU A 35 -4.89 1.25 -21.27
N THR A 36 -4.93 1.35 -19.94
CA THR A 36 -4.11 2.32 -19.21
C THR A 36 -2.69 1.82 -18.90
N PRO A 37 -1.73 2.74 -18.67
CA PRO A 37 -0.37 2.37 -18.26
C PRO A 37 -0.35 1.56 -16.95
N PRO A 38 0.63 0.66 -16.75
CA PRO A 38 0.64 -0.33 -15.67
C PRO A 38 1.01 0.27 -14.29
N TYR A 39 0.20 1.20 -13.79
CA TYR A 39 0.38 1.84 -12.46
C TYR A 39 0.18 0.85 -11.29
N TYR A 40 -0.41 -0.33 -11.53
CA TYR A 40 -0.55 -1.39 -10.53
C TYR A 40 0.79 -1.86 -9.94
N ARG A 41 1.91 -1.64 -10.65
CA ARG A 41 3.26 -1.99 -10.18
C ARG A 41 3.65 -1.23 -8.90
N PHE A 42 3.17 0.00 -8.73
CA PHE A 42 3.46 0.81 -7.53
C PHE A 42 2.76 0.26 -6.29
N PHE A 43 1.60 -0.38 -6.42
CA PHE A 43 0.96 -1.10 -5.31
C PHE A 43 1.80 -2.31 -4.89
N GLY A 44 2.43 -3.02 -5.84
CA GLY A 44 3.36 -4.11 -5.52
C GLY A 44 4.54 -3.62 -4.69
N VAL A 45 5.15 -2.49 -5.07
CA VAL A 45 6.24 -1.86 -4.30
C VAL A 45 5.75 -1.44 -2.91
N ALA A 46 4.57 -0.81 -2.82
CA ALA A 46 3.99 -0.42 -1.54
C ALA A 46 3.75 -1.63 -0.62
N VAL A 47 3.23 -2.74 -1.13
CA VAL A 47 3.01 -3.98 -0.34
C VAL A 47 4.34 -4.54 0.16
N VAL A 48 5.38 -4.59 -0.69
CA VAL A 48 6.70 -5.08 -0.29
C VAL A 48 7.28 -4.23 0.85
N PHE A 49 7.29 -2.90 0.70
CA PHE A 49 7.79 -2.00 1.73
C PHE A 49 6.95 -2.00 3.00
N PHE A 50 5.63 -2.18 2.87
CA PHE A 50 4.72 -2.24 4.00
C PHE A 50 4.91 -3.52 4.83
N LEU A 51 5.18 -4.65 4.18
CA LEU A 51 5.43 -5.93 4.85
C LEU A 51 6.87 -6.09 5.33
N LEU A 52 7.83 -5.32 4.80
CA LEU A 52 9.26 -5.38 5.13
C LEU A 52 9.58 -5.34 6.65
N PRO A 53 8.88 -4.55 7.50
CA PRO A 53 9.14 -4.54 8.93
C PRO A 53 8.91 -5.89 9.63
N LEU A 54 8.03 -6.77 9.10
CA LEU A 54 7.74 -8.09 9.69
C LEU A 54 8.96 -9.03 9.68
N PRO A 55 9.56 -9.36 8.53
CA PRO A 55 10.75 -10.22 8.49
C PRO A 55 11.95 -9.57 9.17
N VAL A 56 12.09 -8.23 9.13
CA VAL A 56 13.17 -7.54 9.85
C VAL A 56 12.99 -7.67 11.37
N SER A 57 11.78 -7.49 11.88
CA SER A 57 11.49 -7.68 13.30
C SER A 57 11.75 -9.14 13.73
N TRP A 58 11.41 -10.10 12.87
CA TRP A 58 11.69 -11.51 13.12
C TRP A 58 13.20 -11.82 13.11
N ALA A 59 13.96 -11.25 12.18
CA ALA A 59 15.41 -11.37 12.14
C ALA A 59 16.07 -10.77 13.39
N LEU A 60 15.59 -9.62 13.88
CA LEU A 60 16.07 -9.02 15.13
C LEU A 60 15.77 -9.89 16.35
N LEU A 61 14.64 -10.60 16.39
CA LEU A 61 14.34 -11.58 17.44
C LEU A 61 15.28 -12.79 17.37
N MET A 62 15.64 -13.26 16.18
CA MET A 62 16.61 -14.35 15.99
C MET A 62 18.02 -13.94 16.42
N LEU A 63 18.44 -12.71 16.10
CA LEU A 63 19.71 -12.14 16.56
C LEU A 63 19.77 -12.07 18.09
N LYS A 64 18.66 -11.74 18.75
CA LYS A 64 18.55 -11.80 20.22
C LYS A 64 18.70 -13.23 20.75
N ALA A 65 18.17 -14.24 20.05
CA ALA A 65 18.33 -15.64 20.43
C ALA A 65 19.78 -16.15 20.33
N TRP A 66 20.66 -15.44 19.59
CA TRP A 66 22.09 -15.72 19.48
C TRP A 66 22.96 -15.06 20.55
N GLY A 67 22.39 -14.39 21.55
CA GLY A 67 23.14 -13.89 22.70
C GLY A 67 23.94 -12.60 22.43
N LEU A 68 23.57 -11.84 21.39
CA LEU A 68 24.10 -10.49 21.19
C LEU A 68 23.67 -9.57 22.34
N PRO A 69 24.55 -8.64 22.78
CA PRO A 69 24.26 -7.73 23.88
C PRO A 69 23.02 -6.89 23.55
N GLU A 70 22.09 -6.80 24.51
CA GLU A 70 20.89 -5.99 24.33
C GLU A 70 21.27 -4.51 24.30
N PRO A 71 20.86 -3.76 23.27
CA PRO A 71 20.95 -2.32 23.31
C PRO A 71 20.05 -1.80 24.43
N ASP A 72 20.45 -0.67 25.03
CA ASP A 72 19.66 0.02 26.06
C ASP A 72 18.16 0.12 25.67
N PRO A 73 17.23 0.04 26.63
CA PRO A 73 15.79 0.01 26.34
C PRO A 73 15.33 1.16 25.44
N HIS A 74 15.90 2.34 25.64
CA HIS A 74 15.63 3.54 24.83
C HIS A 74 16.15 3.39 23.40
N THR A 75 17.37 2.88 23.23
CA THR A 75 18.00 2.62 21.94
C THR A 75 17.25 1.53 21.17
N GLY A 76 16.85 0.45 21.85
CA GLY A 76 16.05 -0.62 21.26
C GLY A 76 14.66 -0.16 20.79
N LEU A 77 14.02 0.73 21.55
CA LEU A 77 12.73 1.32 21.18
C LEU A 77 12.88 2.26 19.97
N ALA A 78 13.92 3.10 19.95
CA ALA A 78 14.23 3.97 18.82
C ALA A 78 14.51 3.18 17.54
N ILE A 79 15.30 2.10 17.61
CA ILE A 79 15.57 1.21 16.46
C ILE A 79 14.26 0.61 15.94
N LYS A 80 13.41 0.07 16.81
CA LYS A 80 12.11 -0.51 16.42
C LYS A 80 11.19 0.52 15.75
N LEU A 81 11.13 1.73 16.32
CA LEU A 81 10.36 2.83 15.74
C LEU A 81 10.85 3.19 14.34
N VAL A 82 12.15 3.35 14.16
CA VAL A 82 12.76 3.71 12.87
C VAL A 82 12.54 2.59 11.84
N VAL A 83 12.80 1.34 12.22
CA VAL A 83 12.64 0.16 11.35
C VAL A 83 11.18 -0.06 10.95
N ALA A 84 10.22 0.27 11.80
CA ALA A 84 8.80 0.15 11.46
C ALA A 84 8.28 1.35 10.68
N SER A 85 8.64 2.57 11.08
CA SER A 85 8.08 3.81 10.52
C SER A 85 8.62 4.12 9.13
N ILE A 86 9.93 4.00 8.89
CA ILE A 86 10.52 4.39 7.59
C ILE A 86 9.92 3.58 6.42
N PRO A 87 9.87 2.23 6.45
CA PRO A 87 9.29 1.46 5.36
C PRO A 87 7.80 1.72 5.20
N MET A 88 7.08 1.94 6.31
CA MET A 88 5.66 2.24 6.28
C MET A 88 5.37 3.62 5.66
N THR A 89 6.17 4.64 5.97
CA THR A 89 6.08 5.95 5.32
C THR A 89 6.35 5.85 3.83
N ILE A 90 7.39 5.11 3.43
CA ILE A 90 7.69 4.86 2.01
C ILE A 90 6.50 4.17 1.32
N ALA A 91 5.95 3.12 1.92
CA ALA A 91 4.79 2.41 1.37
C ALA A 91 3.59 3.34 1.17
N ILE A 92 3.28 4.18 2.17
CA ILE A 92 2.19 5.16 2.09
C ILE A 92 2.47 6.22 1.02
N SER A 93 3.71 6.71 0.93
CA SER A 93 4.13 7.68 -0.09
C SER A 93 4.04 7.14 -1.52
N PHE A 94 4.15 5.83 -1.73
CA PHE A 94 3.89 5.23 -3.05
C PHE A 94 2.41 4.93 -3.27
N ALA A 95 1.68 4.50 -2.24
CA ALA A 95 0.27 4.15 -2.35
C ALA A 95 -0.63 5.36 -2.61
N LEU A 96 -0.48 6.45 -1.85
CA LEU A 96 -1.33 7.65 -1.93
C LEU A 96 -1.35 8.30 -3.33
N PRO A 97 -0.21 8.68 -3.94
CA PRO A 97 -0.22 9.31 -5.25
C PRO A 97 -0.67 8.34 -6.34
N THR A 98 -0.40 7.04 -6.20
CA THR A 98 -0.88 6.03 -7.15
C THR A 98 -2.42 5.96 -7.13
N VAL A 99 -3.02 5.87 -5.93
CA VAL A 99 -4.48 5.89 -5.77
C VAL A 99 -5.05 7.21 -6.29
N ALA A 100 -4.49 8.35 -5.89
CA ALA A 100 -5.00 9.66 -6.27
C ALA A 100 -4.95 9.90 -7.79
N ARG A 101 -3.85 9.53 -8.44
CA ARG A 101 -3.70 9.66 -9.89
C ARG A 101 -4.65 8.72 -10.64
N TYR A 102 -4.86 7.51 -10.11
CA TYR A 102 -5.80 6.55 -10.68
C TYR A 102 -7.25 7.02 -10.57
N TRP A 103 -7.66 7.52 -9.40
CA TRP A 103 -9.01 8.05 -9.17
C TRP A 103 -9.28 9.33 -9.98
N SER A 104 -8.28 10.22 -10.07
CA SER A 104 -8.37 11.42 -10.92
C SER A 104 -8.58 11.07 -12.38
N TRP A 105 -7.97 9.99 -12.86
CA TRP A 105 -8.11 9.54 -14.24
C TRP A 105 -9.49 8.93 -14.51
N ILE A 106 -9.97 8.03 -13.63
CA ILE A 106 -11.33 7.46 -13.72
C ILE A 106 -12.40 8.57 -13.70
N TRP A 107 -12.25 9.59 -12.85
CA TRP A 107 -13.18 10.72 -12.79
C TRP A 107 -13.10 11.61 -14.02
N GLY A 108 -11.92 11.68 -14.68
CA GLY A 108 -11.75 12.33 -15.97
C GLY A 108 -12.49 11.59 -17.08
N GLU A 109 -12.34 10.27 -17.15
CA GLU A 109 -12.99 9.43 -18.16
C GLU A 109 -14.52 9.38 -17.99
N LEU A 110 -15.00 9.30 -16.73
CA LEU A 110 -16.43 9.40 -16.40
C LEU A 110 -17.03 10.78 -16.69
N ARG A 111 -16.20 11.83 -16.80
CA ARG A 111 -16.60 13.18 -17.22
C ARG A 111 -16.44 13.43 -18.72
N GLY A 112 -15.82 12.52 -19.47
CA GLY A 112 -15.75 12.58 -20.94
C GLY A 112 -17.16 12.61 -21.56
N PRO A 113 -17.32 13.24 -22.73
CA PRO A 113 -18.55 13.92 -23.13
C PRO A 113 -19.67 12.93 -23.47
N ARG A 114 -20.45 12.55 -22.47
CA ARG A 114 -21.75 11.88 -22.68
C ARG A 114 -22.84 12.85 -23.14
N GLY A 115 -22.45 13.97 -23.77
CA GLY A 115 -23.32 15.10 -24.09
C GLY A 115 -23.15 15.72 -25.48
N GLU A 116 -22.26 15.20 -26.34
CA GLU A 116 -22.02 15.77 -27.69
C GLU A 116 -22.32 14.81 -28.85
N GLU A 117 -22.98 13.66 -28.61
CA GLU A 117 -23.41 12.75 -29.69
C GLU A 117 -24.92 12.85 -29.99
N GLY A 118 -25.60 13.91 -29.52
CA GLY A 118 -27.05 14.06 -29.66
C GLY A 118 -27.55 15.22 -30.54
N GLU A 119 -26.68 16.10 -31.03
CA GLU A 119 -27.10 17.33 -31.75
C GLU A 119 -26.79 17.35 -33.25
N ASP A 120 -26.08 16.38 -33.81
CA ASP A 120 -25.67 16.39 -35.22
C ASP A 120 -26.53 15.52 -36.17
N GLU A 121 -27.62 14.92 -35.70
CA GLU A 121 -28.50 14.06 -36.52
C GLU A 121 -29.88 14.69 -36.85
N GLN A 122 -30.00 16.03 -36.79
CA GLN A 122 -31.22 16.75 -37.23
C GLN A 122 -30.99 17.93 -38.20
N ALA A 123 -29.80 18.07 -38.79
CA ALA A 123 -29.56 19.07 -39.82
C ALA A 123 -28.89 18.45 -41.06
N GLY A 124 -29.68 17.72 -41.85
CA GLY A 124 -29.27 17.20 -43.16
C GLY A 124 -30.44 16.70 -43.99
#